data_AF-A0A1M6ULB2-F1
#
_entry.id   AF-A0A1M6ULB2-F1
#
_cell.length_a   1.000
_cell.length_b   1.000
_cell.length_c   1.000
_cell.angle_alpha   90.00
_cell.angle_beta   90.00
_cell.angle_gamma   90.00
#
_symmetry.space_group_name_H-M   'P 1'
#
loop_
_entity.id
_entity.type
_entity.pdbx_description
1 polymer ?
#
loop_
_entity_poly.entity_id
_entity_poly.type
_entity_poly.pdbx_seq_one_letter_code
_entity_poly.pdbx_strand_id
1 'polypeptide(L)'
;MNSQNIITDYKKLFLKEHGVNLSTSYFCYNAYNNHKLALVLFRFAIENILNWKPADIVSSLDINTIKNLHLLVPYKYLMFPDELNKQKDCFYVAHLLYPNEIPYSTRDSVIISYQKVLSQENGKFTKNFFSGSEGDLRACICLQYLLKEYLSFPSVEEIYYFFSTAKALSTLKHYRLSVVCSEYYESPLEFVHSALPETQKNELYFQYYRFEAALNAKKLKTKVKRIIGN
;
A
#
# COMPACT_ATOMS: atom_id res chain seq x y z
N MET A 1 -5.68 25.07 23.92
CA MET A 1 -4.77 24.54 24.95
C MET A 1 -3.35 24.67 24.41
N ASN A 2 -2.46 25.36 25.15
CA ASN A 2 -1.13 25.73 24.66
C ASN A 2 -0.22 24.49 24.62
N SER A 3 0.36 24.18 23.46
CA SER A 3 1.32 23.07 23.25
C SER A 3 2.52 23.14 24.21
N GLN A 4 2.85 24.34 24.72
CA GLN A 4 3.91 24.51 25.72
C GLN A 4 3.56 23.87 27.08
N ASN A 5 2.29 23.83 27.47
CA ASN A 5 1.89 23.25 28.76
C ASN A 5 2.06 21.72 28.73
N ILE A 6 1.61 21.05 27.67
CA ILE A 6 1.74 19.59 27.55
C ILE A 6 3.20 19.16 27.42
N ILE A 7 4.04 19.92 26.73
CA ILE A 7 5.50 19.64 26.64
C ILE A 7 6.14 19.77 28.02
N THR A 8 5.74 20.78 28.81
CA THR A 8 6.28 20.99 30.16
C THR A 8 5.91 19.82 31.07
N ASP A 9 4.66 19.37 31.02
CA ASP A 9 4.21 18.23 31.83
C ASP A 9 4.79 16.90 31.34
N TYR A 10 4.99 16.75 30.03
CA TYR A 10 5.75 15.64 29.45
C TYR A 10 7.18 15.59 29.96
N LYS A 11 7.92 16.72 29.95
CA LYS A 11 9.28 16.80 30.51
C LYS A 11 9.34 16.38 31.97
N LYS A 12 8.42 16.89 32.80
CA LYS A 12 8.34 16.53 34.23
C LYS A 12 8.07 15.04 34.43
N LEU A 13 7.30 14.44 33.54
CA LEU A 13 6.96 13.02 33.57
C LEU A 13 8.13 12.15 33.13
N PHE A 14 8.85 12.55 32.08
CA PHE A 14 10.04 11.84 31.60
C PHE A 14 11.18 11.80 32.63
N LEU A 15 11.28 12.81 33.50
CA LEU A 15 12.25 12.86 34.60
C LEU A 15 11.90 11.96 35.81
N LYS A 16 10.69 11.38 35.86
CA LYS A 16 10.28 10.51 36.96
C LYS A 16 10.60 9.06 36.59
N GLU A 17 11.18 8.30 37.53
CA GLU A 17 11.61 6.89 37.36
C GLU A 17 10.46 5.89 37.11
N HIS A 18 9.21 6.33 37.01
CA HIS A 18 8.06 5.45 36.88
C HIS A 18 7.40 5.61 35.52
N GLY A 19 7.06 4.48 34.88
CA GLY A 19 6.40 4.29 33.57
C GLY A 19 5.01 4.93 33.39
N VAL A 20 4.76 6.05 34.05
CA VAL A 20 3.56 6.87 33.92
C VAL A 20 3.57 7.46 32.52
N ASN A 21 2.45 7.35 31.81
CA ASN A 21 2.26 8.03 30.53
C ASN A 21 1.44 9.31 30.77
N LEU A 22 1.47 10.23 29.81
CA LEU A 22 0.55 11.37 29.81
C LEU A 22 -0.90 10.90 29.95
N SER A 23 -1.68 11.63 30.74
CA SER A 23 -3.11 11.36 30.90
C SER A 23 -3.84 11.41 29.56
N THR A 24 -4.77 10.50 29.32
CA THR A 24 -5.66 10.54 28.15
C THR A 24 -6.55 11.78 28.12
N SER A 25 -6.73 12.46 29.26
CA SER A 25 -7.48 13.72 29.35
C SER A 25 -6.88 14.85 28.50
N TYR A 26 -5.59 14.78 28.14
CA TYR A 26 -4.96 15.71 27.20
C TYR A 26 -5.44 15.52 25.75
N PHE A 27 -6.03 14.37 25.45
CA PHE A 27 -6.46 13.97 24.11
C PHE A 27 -7.99 13.81 24.04
N CYS A 28 -8.72 14.74 24.67
CA CYS A 28 -10.18 14.78 24.69
C CYS A 28 -10.79 15.59 23.52
N TYR A 29 -9.98 15.95 22.52
CA TYR A 29 -10.45 16.69 21.34
C TYR A 29 -10.93 15.75 20.23
N ASN A 30 -11.25 16.32 19.05
CA ASN A 30 -11.47 15.53 17.85
C ASN A 30 -10.19 14.83 17.38
N ALA A 31 -10.34 13.80 16.53
CA ALA A 31 -9.23 12.97 16.05
C ALA A 31 -8.08 13.79 15.43
N TYR A 32 -8.41 14.81 14.64
CA TYR A 32 -7.42 15.68 13.98
C TYR A 32 -6.59 16.51 14.97
N ASN A 33 -7.23 17.11 15.96
CA ASN A 33 -6.55 17.91 16.98
C ASN A 33 -5.72 17.03 17.91
N ASN A 34 -6.21 15.85 18.28
CA ASN A 34 -5.44 14.87 19.06
C ASN A 34 -4.22 14.37 18.30
N HIS A 35 -4.36 14.12 16.99
CA HIS A 35 -3.26 13.76 16.11
C HIS A 35 -2.17 14.85 16.06
N LYS A 36 -2.56 16.12 15.84
CA LYS A 36 -1.63 17.25 15.87
C LYS A 36 -0.90 17.37 17.21
N LEU A 37 -1.61 17.22 18.31
CA LEU A 37 -1.02 17.28 19.64
C LEU A 37 -0.01 16.14 19.88
N ALA A 38 -0.33 14.94 19.40
CA ALA A 38 0.59 13.80 19.45
C ALA A 38 1.85 14.07 18.61
N LEU A 39 1.73 14.64 17.40
CA LEU A 39 2.89 15.01 16.58
C LEU A 39 3.81 16.01 17.26
N VAL A 40 3.27 16.99 17.99
CA VAL A 40 4.07 17.95 18.74
C VAL A 40 4.94 17.26 19.80
N LEU A 41 4.37 16.31 20.55
CA LEU A 41 5.10 15.55 21.56
C LEU A 41 6.17 14.65 20.94
N PHE A 42 5.82 13.96 19.85
CA PHE A 42 6.76 13.12 19.11
C PHE A 42 7.92 13.92 18.54
N ARG A 43 7.64 15.07 17.92
CA ARG A 43 8.68 15.97 17.41
C ARG A 43 9.64 16.37 18.53
N PHE A 44 9.10 16.85 19.65
CA PHE A 44 9.91 17.27 20.79
C PHE A 44 10.78 16.12 21.33
N ALA A 45 10.21 14.92 21.53
CA ALA A 45 10.97 13.79 22.04
C ALA A 45 12.10 13.36 21.09
N ILE A 46 11.82 13.30 19.80
CA ILE A 46 12.81 12.88 18.79
C ILE A 46 13.92 13.91 18.63
N GLU A 47 13.57 15.20 18.50
CA GLU A 47 14.54 16.28 18.25
C GLU A 47 15.32 16.67 19.52
N ASN A 48 14.67 16.68 20.70
CA ASN A 48 15.28 17.24 21.91
C ASN A 48 15.71 16.20 22.96
N ILE A 49 15.16 14.99 22.94
CA ILE A 49 15.56 13.91 23.88
C ILE A 49 16.50 12.93 23.18
N LEU A 50 16.09 12.41 22.02
CA LEU A 50 16.91 11.46 21.25
C LEU A 50 17.94 12.14 20.33
N ASN A 51 17.69 13.40 19.94
CA ASN A 51 18.48 14.15 18.97
C ASN A 51 18.65 13.40 17.63
N TRP A 52 17.58 12.73 17.20
CA TRP A 52 17.53 11.93 15.98
C TRP A 52 17.16 12.76 14.76
N LYS A 53 17.77 12.43 13.61
CA LYS A 53 17.39 12.91 12.29
C LYS A 53 16.28 12.04 11.69
N PRO A 54 15.56 12.50 10.66
CA PRO A 54 14.48 11.73 10.04
C PRO A 54 14.89 10.31 9.61
N ALA A 55 16.12 10.12 9.11
CA ALA A 55 16.65 8.81 8.74
C ALA A 55 16.79 7.85 9.94
N ASP A 56 17.20 8.36 11.10
CA ASP A 56 17.36 7.55 12.31
C ASP A 56 15.99 7.02 12.81
N ILE A 57 14.94 7.82 12.64
CA ILE A 57 13.56 7.42 12.97
C ILE A 57 13.15 6.21 12.11
N VAL A 58 13.43 6.24 10.82
CA VAL A 58 13.08 5.17 9.88
C VAL A 58 13.80 3.87 10.25
N SER A 59 15.08 3.93 10.62
CA SER A 59 15.88 2.74 10.91
C SER A 59 15.71 2.19 12.32
N SER A 60 15.36 3.04 13.29
CA SER A 60 15.53 2.72 14.72
C SER A 60 14.30 2.94 15.59
N LEU A 61 13.27 3.65 15.11
CA LEU A 61 12.06 3.81 15.90
C LEU A 61 11.23 2.52 15.91
N ASP A 62 11.04 1.97 17.11
CA ASP A 62 10.16 0.84 17.36
C ASP A 62 9.22 1.12 18.56
N ILE A 63 8.31 0.18 18.83
CA ILE A 63 7.33 0.33 19.92
C ILE A 63 8.00 0.38 21.30
N ASN A 64 9.16 -0.25 21.47
CA ASN A 64 9.91 -0.25 22.73
C ASN A 64 10.52 1.14 22.99
N THR A 65 11.07 1.76 21.96
CA THR A 65 11.57 3.13 21.98
C THR A 65 10.45 4.10 22.31
N ILE A 66 9.29 3.98 21.67
CA ILE A 66 8.09 4.78 21.98
C ILE A 66 7.65 4.61 23.45
N LYS A 67 7.72 3.38 23.96
CA LYS A 67 7.41 3.07 25.37
C LYS A 67 8.42 3.71 26.32
N ASN A 68 9.72 3.59 26.03
CA ASN A 68 10.78 4.18 26.84
C ASN A 68 10.74 5.72 26.81
N LEU A 69 10.20 6.31 25.75
CA LEU A 69 9.91 7.74 25.67
C LEU A 69 8.60 8.14 26.37
N HIS A 70 7.87 7.22 26.98
CA HIS A 70 6.55 7.48 27.60
C HIS A 70 5.51 8.06 26.61
N LEU A 71 5.60 7.66 25.34
CA LEU A 71 4.76 8.17 24.25
C LEU A 71 3.65 7.21 23.82
N LEU A 72 3.40 6.12 24.55
CA LEU A 72 2.37 5.14 24.14
C LEU A 72 0.96 5.73 24.09
N VAL A 73 0.63 6.69 24.97
CA VAL A 73 -0.66 7.38 24.93
C VAL A 73 -0.77 8.27 23.69
N PRO A 74 0.10 9.26 23.44
CA PRO A 74 0.04 10.07 22.21
C PRO A 74 0.11 9.21 20.95
N TYR A 75 0.86 8.11 20.95
CA TYR A 75 1.00 7.22 19.80
C TYR A 75 -0.33 6.65 19.30
N LYS A 76 -1.27 6.35 20.22
CA LYS A 76 -2.61 5.87 19.86
C LYS A 76 -3.37 6.86 18.99
N TYR A 77 -3.13 8.15 19.18
CA TYR A 77 -3.81 9.24 18.46
C TYR A 77 -3.13 9.63 17.13
N LEU A 78 -1.98 9.05 16.78
CA LEU A 78 -1.41 9.25 15.46
C LEU A 78 -2.31 8.62 14.39
N MET A 79 -2.62 9.35 13.32
CA MET A 79 -3.43 8.85 12.22
C MET A 79 -2.54 8.08 11.25
N PHE A 80 -2.71 6.75 11.22
CA PHE A 80 -2.03 5.87 10.28
C PHE A 80 -3.04 5.46 9.20
N PRO A 81 -2.59 5.25 7.96
CA PRO A 81 -3.36 4.55 6.96
C PRO A 81 -3.77 3.15 7.45
N ASP A 82 -4.95 2.69 7.06
CA ASP A 82 -5.52 1.42 7.53
C ASP A 82 -4.67 0.21 7.15
N GLU A 83 -3.90 0.32 6.07
CA GLU A 83 -2.99 -0.72 5.62
C GLU A 83 -1.76 -0.86 6.50
N LEU A 84 -1.42 0.10 7.37
CA LEU A 84 -0.25 0.04 8.23
C LEU A 84 -0.60 -0.50 9.63
N ASN A 85 0.29 -1.34 10.16
CA ASN A 85 0.20 -1.87 11.51
C ASN A 85 1.05 -1.01 12.44
N LYS A 86 0.42 -0.24 13.32
CA LYS A 86 1.12 0.63 14.30
C LYS A 86 2.15 -0.08 15.19
N GLN A 87 2.08 -1.39 15.41
CA GLN A 87 3.11 -2.07 16.22
C GLN A 87 4.36 -2.39 15.41
N LYS A 88 4.24 -2.56 14.09
CA LYS A 88 5.32 -3.01 13.20
C LYS A 88 5.86 -1.88 12.31
N ASP A 89 4.97 -1.01 11.85
CA ASP A 89 5.23 0.01 10.82
C ASP A 89 5.57 1.37 11.47
N CYS A 90 6.39 1.37 12.53
CA CYS A 90 6.75 2.58 13.28
C CYS A 90 7.51 3.61 12.43
N PHE A 91 8.18 3.19 11.34
CA PHE A 91 8.84 4.08 10.38
C PHE A 91 7.91 5.19 9.86
N TYR A 92 6.60 4.93 9.79
CA TYR A 92 5.62 5.90 9.29
C TYR A 92 5.51 7.15 10.17
N VAL A 93 5.94 7.09 11.43
CA VAL A 93 6.08 8.29 12.28
C VAL A 93 7.06 9.29 11.67
N ALA A 94 8.12 8.82 10.99
CA ALA A 94 9.07 9.69 10.31
C ALA A 94 8.38 10.47 9.19
N HIS A 95 7.54 9.81 8.39
CA HIS A 95 6.72 10.48 7.36
C HIS A 95 5.76 11.49 7.98
N LEU A 96 5.06 11.13 9.06
CA LEU A 96 4.11 12.02 9.72
C LEU A 96 4.78 13.31 10.26
N LEU A 97 6.04 13.22 10.70
CA LEU A 97 6.78 14.37 11.21
C LEU A 97 7.50 15.15 10.11
N TYR A 98 8.04 14.47 9.11
CA TYR A 98 8.88 15.07 8.06
C TYR A 98 8.42 14.64 6.66
N PRO A 99 7.18 14.96 6.25
CA PRO A 99 6.62 14.43 5.00
C PRO A 99 7.38 14.87 3.75
N ASN A 100 8.10 15.99 3.82
CA ASN A 100 8.92 16.50 2.71
C ASN A 100 10.27 15.76 2.58
N GLU A 101 10.81 15.24 3.68
CA GLU A 101 12.11 14.54 3.68
C GLU A 101 11.93 13.02 3.58
N ILE A 102 10.89 12.49 4.24
CA ILE A 102 10.50 11.09 4.20
C ILE A 102 9.13 11.01 3.51
N PRO A 103 9.08 11.08 2.17
CA PRO A 103 7.84 10.95 1.44
C PRO A 103 7.29 9.53 1.61
N TYR A 104 5.98 9.43 1.71
CA TYR A 104 5.25 8.17 1.65
C TYR A 104 4.18 8.34 0.59
N SER A 105 4.38 7.67 -0.53
CA SER A 105 3.52 7.83 -1.68
C SER A 105 2.31 6.90 -1.60
N THR A 106 1.26 7.24 -2.34
CA THR A 106 0.14 6.33 -2.60
C THR A 106 0.63 4.98 -3.15
N ARG A 107 1.72 4.96 -3.93
CA ARG A 107 2.31 3.74 -4.44
C ARG A 107 2.83 2.83 -3.32
N ASP A 108 3.53 3.41 -2.34
CA ASP A 108 4.08 2.66 -1.20
C ASP A 108 2.97 2.01 -0.39
N SER A 109 1.92 2.79 -0.10
CA SER A 109 0.68 2.32 0.54
C SER A 109 0.06 1.12 -0.17
N VAL A 110 -0.09 1.21 -1.49
CA VAL A 110 -0.71 0.15 -2.28
C VAL A 110 0.16 -1.11 -2.29
N ILE A 111 1.48 -0.95 -2.45
CA ILE A 111 2.42 -2.08 -2.45
C ILE A 111 2.41 -2.77 -1.10
N ILE A 112 2.47 -2.04 0.02
CA ILE A 112 2.44 -2.62 1.37
C ILE A 112 1.12 -3.37 1.61
N SER A 113 0.00 -2.78 1.20
CA SER A 113 -1.31 -3.42 1.27
C SER A 113 -1.33 -4.74 0.49
N TYR A 114 -0.78 -4.72 -0.73
CA TYR A 114 -0.76 -5.88 -1.59
C TYR A 114 0.16 -6.99 -1.07
N GLN A 115 1.35 -6.64 -0.58
CA GLN A 115 2.26 -7.57 0.09
C GLN A 115 1.58 -8.26 1.29
N LYS A 116 0.80 -7.53 2.09
CA LYS A 116 0.04 -8.11 3.21
C LYS A 116 -0.98 -9.14 2.72
N VAL A 117 -1.70 -8.84 1.63
CA VAL A 117 -2.63 -9.80 1.00
C VAL A 117 -1.90 -11.04 0.49
N LEU A 118 -0.74 -10.89 -0.15
CA LEU A 118 0.04 -12.01 -0.66
C LEU A 118 0.67 -12.87 0.44
N SER A 119 1.03 -12.28 1.58
CA SER A 119 1.66 -13.00 2.71
C SER A 119 0.70 -13.93 3.46
N GLN A 120 -0.60 -13.81 3.25
CA GLN A 120 -1.64 -14.57 3.93
C GLN A 120 -2.21 -15.66 3.03
N GLU A 121 -2.33 -16.88 3.54
CA GLU A 121 -2.87 -18.03 2.79
C GLU A 121 -4.24 -17.73 2.17
N ASN A 122 -5.10 -17.02 2.90
CA ASN A 122 -6.42 -16.55 2.44
C ASN A 122 -6.54 -15.03 2.45
N GLY A 123 -5.44 -14.34 2.15
CA GLY A 123 -5.41 -12.88 2.12
C GLY A 123 -6.44 -12.30 1.17
N LYS A 124 -7.16 -11.29 1.65
CA LYS A 124 -8.16 -10.55 0.90
C LYS A 124 -7.89 -9.07 1.04
N PHE A 125 -8.10 -8.34 -0.05
CA PHE A 125 -8.11 -6.89 0.01
C PHE A 125 -9.22 -6.41 0.94
N THR A 126 -8.99 -5.27 1.61
CA THR A 126 -10.00 -4.63 2.44
C THR A 126 -11.21 -4.23 1.59
N LYS A 127 -12.38 -4.15 2.23
CA LYS A 127 -13.60 -3.72 1.56
C LYS A 127 -13.34 -2.31 1.00
N ASN A 128 -13.60 -2.12 -0.30
CA ASN A 128 -13.39 -0.89 -1.06
C ASN A 128 -11.93 -0.56 -1.42
N PHE A 129 -10.96 -1.47 -1.21
CA PHE A 129 -9.56 -1.21 -1.59
C PHE A 129 -9.44 -0.80 -3.07
N PHE A 130 -10.14 -1.46 -3.98
CA PHE A 130 -10.14 -1.08 -5.39
C PHE A 130 -11.30 -0.15 -5.75
N SER A 131 -11.97 0.52 -4.82
CA SER A 131 -13.14 1.38 -5.16
C SER A 131 -12.78 2.86 -5.25
N GLY A 132 -13.64 3.65 -5.90
CA GLY A 132 -13.47 5.09 -6.07
C GLY A 132 -12.61 5.46 -7.27
N SER A 133 -12.28 6.76 -7.42
CA SER A 133 -11.53 7.29 -8.57
C SER A 133 -10.14 6.66 -8.73
N GLU A 134 -9.52 6.26 -7.62
CA GLU A 134 -8.16 5.71 -7.60
C GLU A 134 -8.12 4.18 -7.67
N GLY A 135 -9.28 3.50 -7.79
CA GLY A 135 -9.35 2.04 -7.80
C GLY A 135 -8.51 1.40 -8.89
N ASP A 136 -8.64 1.94 -10.11
CA ASP A 136 -7.88 1.55 -11.31
C ASP A 136 -6.38 1.78 -11.13
N LEU A 137 -5.98 2.96 -10.62
CA LEU A 137 -4.57 3.26 -10.32
C LEU A 137 -3.97 2.24 -9.35
N ARG A 138 -4.70 1.89 -8.28
CA ARG A 138 -4.24 0.89 -7.32
C ARG A 138 -4.12 -0.50 -7.94
N ALA A 139 -5.04 -0.89 -8.82
CA ALA A 139 -4.96 -2.13 -9.58
C ALA A 139 -3.70 -2.17 -10.45
N CYS A 140 -3.44 -1.08 -11.19
CA CYS A 140 -2.24 -0.94 -12.02
C CYS A 140 -0.96 -1.03 -11.21
N ILE A 141 -0.88 -0.37 -10.05
CA ILE A 141 0.29 -0.44 -9.15
C ILE A 141 0.52 -1.87 -8.66
N CYS A 142 -0.53 -2.59 -8.25
CA CYS A 142 -0.42 -3.99 -7.84
C CYS A 142 0.11 -4.88 -8.97
N LEU A 143 -0.40 -4.71 -10.20
CA LEU A 143 0.04 -5.50 -11.35
C LEU A 143 1.49 -5.17 -11.73
N GLN A 144 1.90 -3.90 -11.71
CA GLN A 144 3.29 -3.51 -11.93
C GLN A 144 4.23 -4.14 -10.89
N TYR A 145 3.83 -4.16 -9.62
CA TYR A 145 4.57 -4.83 -8.57
C TYR A 145 4.69 -6.34 -8.83
N LEU A 146 3.58 -6.99 -9.24
CA LEU A 146 3.57 -8.40 -9.60
C LEU A 146 4.54 -8.71 -10.75
N LEU A 147 4.48 -7.93 -11.83
CA LEU A 147 5.32 -8.07 -13.02
C LEU A 147 6.80 -7.93 -12.70
N LYS A 148 7.14 -7.06 -11.74
CA LYS A 148 8.54 -6.79 -11.37
C LYS A 148 9.11 -7.84 -10.42
N GLU A 149 8.35 -8.25 -9.40
CA GLU A 149 8.89 -9.03 -8.28
C GLU A 149 8.67 -10.54 -8.41
N TYR A 150 7.65 -10.99 -9.14
CA TYR A 150 7.29 -12.41 -9.21
C TYR A 150 7.29 -13.00 -10.62
N LEU A 151 7.21 -12.15 -11.65
CA LEU A 151 7.22 -12.59 -13.03
C LEU A 151 8.50 -12.13 -13.71
N SER A 152 9.01 -12.93 -14.65
CA SER A 152 10.19 -12.59 -15.43
C SER A 152 9.88 -12.85 -16.89
N PHE A 153 10.02 -11.80 -17.71
CA PHE A 153 9.78 -11.85 -19.14
C PHE A 153 11.02 -11.30 -19.86
N PRO A 154 11.44 -11.91 -20.97
CA PRO A 154 12.63 -11.47 -21.69
C PRO A 154 12.38 -10.19 -22.51
N SER A 155 11.12 -9.88 -22.81
CA SER A 155 10.73 -8.69 -23.57
C SER A 155 9.32 -8.23 -23.19
N VAL A 156 8.99 -7.00 -23.56
CA VAL A 156 7.63 -6.44 -23.43
C VAL A 156 6.61 -7.23 -24.25
N GLU A 157 7.00 -7.69 -25.44
CA GLU A 157 6.14 -8.50 -26.32
C GLU A 157 5.68 -9.78 -25.62
N GLU A 158 6.59 -10.48 -24.93
CA GLU A 158 6.27 -11.69 -24.17
C GLU A 158 5.29 -11.43 -23.02
N ILE A 159 5.30 -10.23 -22.44
CA ILE A 159 4.27 -9.82 -21.46
C ILE A 159 2.90 -9.80 -22.16
N TYR A 160 2.77 -9.09 -23.27
CA TYR A 160 1.50 -9.03 -24.01
C TYR A 160 1.04 -10.42 -24.48
N TYR A 161 1.96 -11.24 -25.01
CA TYR A 161 1.66 -12.61 -25.39
C TYR A 161 1.11 -13.41 -24.20
N PHE A 162 1.84 -13.45 -23.08
CA PHE A 162 1.44 -14.21 -21.90
C PHE A 162 0.03 -13.81 -21.41
N PHE A 163 -0.24 -12.50 -21.34
CA PHE A 163 -1.51 -11.95 -20.88
C PHE A 163 -2.66 -12.09 -21.88
N SER A 164 -2.39 -12.49 -23.12
CA SER A 164 -3.42 -12.90 -24.09
C SER A 164 -3.86 -14.36 -23.91
N THR A 165 -3.11 -15.16 -23.15
CA THR A 165 -3.40 -16.59 -22.94
C THR A 165 -4.34 -16.86 -21.77
N ALA A 166 -4.95 -18.06 -21.75
CA ALA A 166 -5.76 -18.50 -20.60
C ALA A 166 -4.96 -18.65 -19.30
N LYS A 167 -3.63 -18.80 -19.37
CA LYS A 167 -2.75 -18.91 -18.20
C LYS A 167 -2.73 -17.60 -17.40
N ALA A 168 -2.92 -16.46 -18.06
CA ALA A 168 -2.94 -15.15 -17.43
C ALA A 168 -3.97 -15.06 -16.29
N LEU A 169 -5.20 -15.54 -16.53
CA LEU A 169 -6.24 -15.55 -15.49
C LEU A 169 -5.90 -16.44 -14.31
N SER A 170 -5.31 -17.62 -14.55
CA SER A 170 -4.86 -18.49 -13.45
C SER A 170 -3.76 -17.84 -12.62
N THR A 171 -2.81 -17.15 -13.26
CA THR A 171 -1.75 -16.40 -12.57
C THR A 171 -2.34 -15.24 -11.77
N LEU A 172 -3.22 -14.44 -12.36
CA LEU A 172 -3.89 -13.35 -11.64
C LEU A 172 -4.72 -13.86 -10.46
N LYS A 173 -5.36 -15.03 -10.58
CA LYS A 173 -6.08 -15.66 -9.47
C LYS A 173 -5.13 -16.08 -8.35
N HIS A 174 -4.01 -16.69 -8.69
CA HIS A 174 -2.97 -17.07 -7.71
C HIS A 174 -2.47 -15.85 -6.93
N TYR A 175 -2.22 -14.74 -7.63
CA TYR A 175 -1.76 -13.48 -7.06
C TYR A 175 -2.89 -12.52 -6.63
N ARG A 176 -4.13 -13.02 -6.47
CA ARG A 176 -5.30 -12.29 -5.93
C ARG A 176 -5.79 -11.09 -6.76
N LEU A 177 -5.35 -10.93 -8.00
CA LEU A 177 -5.76 -9.84 -8.90
C LEU A 177 -6.84 -10.25 -9.90
N SER A 178 -7.33 -11.48 -9.90
CA SER A 178 -8.35 -11.91 -10.87
C SER A 178 -9.68 -11.17 -10.74
N VAL A 179 -10.10 -10.83 -9.52
CA VAL A 179 -11.38 -10.14 -9.27
C VAL A 179 -11.32 -8.72 -9.82
N VAL A 180 -10.29 -7.96 -9.43
CA VAL A 180 -10.12 -6.58 -9.92
C VAL A 180 -9.92 -6.56 -11.44
N CYS A 181 -9.21 -7.56 -11.99
CA CYS A 181 -9.08 -7.71 -13.45
C CYS A 181 -10.44 -7.81 -14.14
N SER A 182 -11.36 -8.63 -13.61
CA SER A 182 -12.69 -8.81 -14.20
C SER A 182 -13.67 -7.66 -13.95
N GLU A 183 -13.44 -6.86 -12.91
CA GLU A 183 -14.29 -5.70 -12.59
C GLU A 183 -13.93 -4.46 -13.42
N TYR A 184 -12.63 -4.25 -13.68
CA TYR A 184 -12.12 -3.03 -14.31
C TYR A 184 -11.78 -3.18 -15.80
N TYR A 185 -11.53 -4.39 -16.29
CA TYR A 185 -11.01 -4.59 -17.64
C TYR A 185 -11.75 -5.72 -18.36
N GLU A 186 -11.85 -5.63 -19.69
CA GLU A 186 -12.45 -6.66 -20.54
C GLU A 186 -11.60 -7.95 -20.55
N SER A 187 -10.28 -7.81 -20.38
CA SER A 187 -9.35 -8.93 -20.43
C SER A 187 -8.06 -8.68 -19.65
N PRO A 188 -7.31 -9.75 -19.27
CA PRO A 188 -5.98 -9.60 -18.67
C PRO A 188 -4.99 -8.83 -19.56
N LEU A 189 -5.16 -8.92 -20.89
CA LEU A 189 -4.36 -8.21 -21.86
C LEU A 189 -4.56 -6.69 -21.75
N GLU A 190 -5.81 -6.25 -21.63
CA GLU A 190 -6.14 -4.84 -21.40
C GLU A 190 -5.61 -4.36 -20.04
N PHE A 191 -5.72 -5.20 -19.00
CA PHE A 191 -5.18 -4.86 -17.68
C PHE A 191 -3.67 -4.57 -17.74
N VAL A 192 -2.88 -5.43 -18.40
CA VAL A 192 -1.45 -5.16 -18.60
C VAL A 192 -1.21 -3.92 -19.45
N HIS A 193 -1.96 -3.74 -20.53
CA HIS A 193 -1.79 -2.58 -21.40
C HIS A 193 -2.01 -1.28 -20.61
N SER A 194 -3.03 -1.22 -19.75
CA SER A 194 -3.31 -0.08 -18.88
C SER A 194 -2.22 0.11 -17.81
N ALA A 195 -1.72 -0.99 -17.24
CA ALA A 195 -0.78 -0.95 -16.12
C ALA A 195 0.68 -0.70 -16.53
N LEU A 196 1.10 -0.98 -17.76
CA LEU A 196 2.49 -0.74 -18.17
C LEU A 196 2.84 0.76 -18.17
N PRO A 197 4.08 1.16 -17.86
CA PRO A 197 4.53 2.53 -18.07
C PRO A 197 4.41 2.93 -19.54
N GLU A 198 4.13 4.21 -19.83
CA GLU A 198 4.01 4.71 -21.22
C GLU A 198 5.24 4.40 -22.09
N THR A 199 6.43 4.36 -21.50
CA THR A 199 7.68 4.01 -22.20
C THR A 199 7.76 2.53 -22.62
N GLN A 200 6.96 1.66 -22.01
CA GLN A 200 6.88 0.23 -22.30
C GLN A 200 5.58 -0.15 -23.00
N LYS A 201 4.55 0.72 -22.99
CA LYS A 201 3.31 0.44 -23.71
C LYS A 201 3.59 0.33 -25.21
N ASN A 202 3.01 -0.69 -25.82
CA ASN A 202 3.12 -0.90 -27.25
C ASN A 202 1.74 -1.22 -27.82
N GLU A 203 1.18 -0.25 -28.55
CA GLU A 203 -0.15 -0.37 -29.16
C GLU A 203 -0.21 -1.47 -30.21
N LEU A 204 0.87 -1.68 -30.97
CA LEU A 204 0.92 -2.71 -31.99
C LEU A 204 0.79 -4.11 -31.36
N TYR A 205 1.55 -4.39 -30.30
CA TYR A 205 1.45 -5.68 -29.59
C TYR A 205 0.08 -5.87 -28.96
N PHE A 206 -0.46 -4.83 -28.33
CA PHE A 206 -1.80 -4.88 -27.75
C PHE A 206 -2.86 -5.27 -28.79
N GLN A 207 -2.90 -4.55 -29.93
CA GLN A 207 -3.88 -4.82 -30.98
C GLN A 207 -3.65 -6.17 -31.66
N TYR A 208 -2.39 -6.55 -31.88
CA TYR A 208 -2.03 -7.83 -32.47
C TYR A 208 -2.55 -9.01 -31.63
N TYR A 209 -2.21 -9.06 -30.34
CA TYR A 209 -2.61 -10.16 -29.46
C TYR A 209 -4.11 -10.12 -29.12
N ARG A 210 -4.73 -8.94 -29.08
CA ARG A 210 -6.20 -8.82 -28.96
C ARG A 210 -6.90 -9.45 -30.16
N PHE A 211 -6.41 -9.17 -31.37
CA PHE A 211 -6.94 -9.75 -32.60
C PHE A 211 -6.71 -11.27 -32.66
N GLU A 212 -5.51 -11.74 -32.30
CA GLU A 212 -5.18 -13.16 -32.27
C GLU A 212 -6.09 -13.94 -31.30
N ALA A 213 -6.28 -13.42 -30.08
CA ALA A 213 -7.19 -14.00 -29.09
C ALA A 213 -8.64 -14.08 -29.63
N ALA A 214 -9.11 -13.03 -30.30
CA ALA A 214 -10.44 -12.99 -30.92
C ALA A 214 -10.59 -14.01 -32.07
N LEU A 215 -9.57 -14.15 -32.92
CA LEU A 215 -9.56 -15.16 -33.99
C LEU A 215 -9.59 -16.57 -33.43
N ASN A 216 -8.78 -16.85 -32.41
CA ASN A 216 -8.71 -18.16 -31.77
C ASN A 216 -10.06 -18.50 -31.11
N ALA A 217 -10.68 -17.55 -30.40
CA ALA A 217 -12.02 -17.72 -29.84
C ALA A 217 -13.08 -18.03 -30.93
N LYS A 218 -13.03 -17.36 -32.09
CA LYS A 218 -13.90 -17.66 -33.24
C LYS A 218 -13.66 -19.07 -33.80
N LYS A 219 -12.41 -19.47 -34.01
CA LYS A 219 -12.04 -20.81 -34.49
C LYS A 219 -12.55 -21.89 -33.52
N LEU A 220 -12.39 -21.69 -32.21
CA LEU A 220 -12.92 -22.58 -31.18
C LEU A 220 -14.45 -22.66 -31.25
N LYS A 221 -15.16 -21.53 -31.32
CA LYS A 221 -16.63 -21.52 -31.45
C LYS A 221 -17.10 -22.29 -32.70
N THR A 222 -16.43 -22.12 -33.83
CA THR A 222 -16.74 -22.86 -35.06
C THR A 222 -16.45 -24.35 -34.93
N LYS A 223 -15.34 -24.73 -34.29
CA LYS A 223 -15.00 -26.14 -34.02
C LYS A 223 -16.02 -26.79 -33.08
N VAL A 224 -16.40 -26.10 -32.01
CA VAL A 224 -17.43 -26.53 -31.07
C VAL A 224 -18.77 -26.69 -31.79
N LYS A 225 -19.21 -25.72 -32.60
CA LYS A 225 -20.44 -25.87 -33.42
C LYS A 225 -20.40 -27.06 -34.38
N ARG A 226 -19.22 -27.42 -34.93
CA ARG A 226 -19.08 -28.63 -35.76
C ARG A 226 -19.13 -29.92 -34.96
N ILE A 227 -18.60 -29.92 -33.74
CA ILE A 227 -18.66 -31.08 -32.82
C ILE A 227 -20.07 -31.28 -32.28
N ILE A 228 -20.77 -30.18 -31.95
CA ILE A 228 -22.17 -30.17 -31.50
C ILE A 228 -23.12 -30.06 -32.72
N GLY A 229 -22.67 -30.49 -33.90
CA GLY A 229 -23.36 -30.34 -35.19
C GLY A 229 -24.07 -31.60 -35.66
N ASN A 230 -24.86 -32.21 -34.78
CA ASN A 230 -26.12 -32.96 -34.99
C ASN A 230 -26.86 -32.98 -33.64
#